data_AF-A0A1B6E1T8-F1
#
_entry.id   AF-A0A1B6E1T8-F1
#
_cell.length_a   1.000
_cell.length_b   1.000
_cell.length_c   1.000
_cell.angle_alpha   90.00
_cell.angle_beta   90.00
_cell.angle_gamma   90.00
#
_symmetry.space_group_name_H-M   'P 1'
#
loop_
_entity.id
_entity.type
_entity.pdbx_description
1 polymer ?
#
loop_
_entity_poly.entity_id
_entity_poly.type
_entity_poly.pdbx_seq_one_letter_code
_entity_poly.pdbx_strand_id
1 'polypeptide(L)'
;MVLNVMRRVSKFQLKSLLFSNVCRKYSSRSSPSVAVILSGSGVNDGSEIHEVASVLSHITRNNATPHCFAPNVNQMDVINHLECVPDTTHCRNVLIESARLARGQLLCLSKLVTMTSLYDAVVFPGGFGVAKNLSNFATRGTECTVLPDVVTIIQEFHKAKKPIGLCCIAPILAARVLPGVTITLGTDSCEEDKWPYRDAIKAAVEMGAIVENREVNETSFDRENMVFSTPAYMYAAGKYHEIDDGIGIMIKYILEIIKHSDKKS
;
A
#
# COMPACT_ATOMS: atom_id res chain seq x y z
N MET A 1 -26.68 12.78 23.61
CA MET A 1 -27.26 11.47 23.26
C MET A 1 -26.44 10.72 22.19
N VAL A 2 -25.10 10.69 22.30
CA VAL A 2 -24.20 9.91 21.41
C VAL A 2 -23.10 9.16 22.20
N LEU A 3 -22.88 9.49 23.48
CA LEU A 3 -21.86 8.82 24.32
C LEU A 3 -22.27 7.44 24.88
N ASN A 4 -23.50 6.96 24.67
CA ASN A 4 -23.99 5.69 25.24
C ASN A 4 -23.95 4.49 24.28
N VAL A 5 -23.47 4.64 23.03
CA VAL A 5 -23.32 3.51 22.09
C VAL A 5 -21.96 2.80 22.26
N MET A 6 -21.02 3.38 23.00
CA MET A 6 -19.69 2.79 23.23
C MET A 6 -19.52 2.31 24.66
N ARG A 7 -20.12 1.18 25.04
CA ARG A 7 -19.69 0.46 26.25
C ARG A 7 -19.68 -1.07 26.08
N ARG A 8 -18.52 -1.62 26.47
CA ARG A 8 -18.20 -3.01 26.87
C ARG A 8 -17.91 -4.03 25.78
N VAL A 9 -16.67 -3.99 25.31
CA VAL A 9 -15.82 -5.19 25.21
C VAL A 9 -14.45 -4.82 25.77
N SER A 10 -13.83 -5.63 26.63
CA SER A 10 -12.48 -5.33 27.11
C SER A 10 -11.51 -5.32 25.92
N LYS A 11 -10.57 -4.35 25.87
CA LYS A 11 -9.58 -4.25 24.77
C LYS A 11 -8.78 -5.55 24.57
N PHE A 12 -8.66 -6.36 25.61
CA PHE A 12 -7.98 -7.66 25.59
C PHE A 12 -8.84 -8.76 24.95
N GLN A 13 -10.12 -8.84 25.30
CA GLN A 13 -11.06 -9.76 24.64
C GLN A 13 -11.27 -9.37 23.19
N LEU A 14 -11.34 -8.09 22.84
CA LEU A 14 -11.51 -7.67 21.43
C LEU A 14 -10.30 -8.06 20.57
N LYS A 15 -9.07 -7.90 21.07
CA LYS A 15 -7.85 -8.33 20.35
C LYS A 15 -7.74 -9.85 20.23
N SER A 16 -8.06 -10.59 21.29
CA SER A 16 -8.11 -12.07 21.27
C SER A 16 -9.22 -12.61 20.35
N LEU A 17 -10.39 -11.98 20.35
CA LEU A 17 -11.51 -12.34 19.48
C LEU A 17 -11.23 -11.97 18.02
N LEU A 18 -10.59 -10.83 17.74
CA LEU A 18 -10.10 -10.47 16.42
C LEU A 18 -9.05 -11.46 15.92
N PHE A 19 -8.08 -11.81 16.76
CA PHE A 19 -7.02 -12.77 16.41
C PHE A 19 -7.57 -14.20 16.20
N SER A 20 -8.50 -14.65 17.06
CA SER A 20 -9.15 -15.96 16.93
C SER A 20 -10.16 -16.03 15.80
N ASN A 21 -10.86 -14.94 15.46
CA ASN A 21 -11.74 -14.87 14.27
C ASN A 21 -10.94 -14.76 12.97
N VAL A 22 -9.79 -14.07 12.98
CA VAL A 22 -8.80 -14.09 11.91
C VAL A 22 -8.32 -15.53 11.71
N CYS A 23 -7.85 -16.21 12.76
CA CYS A 23 -7.46 -17.63 12.71
C CYS A 23 -8.59 -18.61 12.31
N ARG A 24 -9.83 -18.44 12.80
CA ARG A 24 -10.96 -19.34 12.48
C ARG A 24 -11.47 -19.18 11.04
N LYS A 25 -11.42 -17.98 10.46
CA LYS A 25 -11.78 -17.78 9.04
C LYS A 25 -10.81 -18.47 8.07
N TYR A 26 -9.58 -18.76 8.49
CA TYR A 26 -8.59 -19.43 7.62
C TYR A 26 -8.85 -20.94 7.44
N SER A 27 -9.86 -21.52 8.09
CA SER A 27 -10.17 -22.96 8.01
C SER A 27 -11.09 -23.35 6.83
N SER A 28 -11.60 -22.40 6.05
CA SER A 28 -12.42 -22.69 4.86
C SER A 28 -12.22 -21.59 3.81
N ARG A 29 -11.16 -21.68 3.00
CA ARG A 29 -10.83 -20.62 2.01
C ARG A 29 -11.84 -20.64 0.84
N SER A 30 -12.86 -19.80 0.91
CA SER A 30 -13.77 -19.50 -0.22
C SER A 30 -13.50 -18.15 -0.89
N SER A 31 -12.62 -17.30 -0.33
CA SER A 31 -12.27 -15.98 -0.88
C SER A 31 -10.80 -15.61 -0.67
N PRO A 32 -10.13 -14.93 -1.63
CA PRO A 32 -8.75 -14.47 -1.48
C PRO A 32 -8.57 -13.50 -0.30
N SER A 33 -7.43 -13.60 0.40
CA SER A 33 -7.03 -12.69 1.48
C SER A 33 -5.92 -11.75 1.02
N VAL A 34 -6.11 -10.44 1.12
CA VAL A 34 -5.16 -9.42 0.64
C VAL A 34 -4.63 -8.62 1.82
N ALA A 35 -3.31 -8.59 2.01
CA ALA A 35 -2.67 -7.71 2.98
C ALA A 35 -2.56 -6.28 2.40
N VAL A 36 -2.96 -5.26 3.15
CA VAL A 36 -2.88 -3.85 2.73
C VAL A 36 -1.97 -3.11 3.70
N ILE A 37 -0.86 -2.54 3.20
CA ILE A 37 0.18 -1.93 4.02
C ILE A 37 0.03 -0.41 4.02
N LEU A 38 -0.23 0.16 5.20
CA LEU A 38 -0.47 1.58 5.41
C LEU A 38 0.75 2.26 6.04
N SER A 39 0.89 3.55 5.79
CA SER A 39 2.05 4.36 6.20
C SER A 39 1.69 5.59 7.03
N GLY A 40 0.44 5.71 7.48
CA GLY A 40 -0.11 6.86 8.20
C GLY A 40 -1.50 7.20 7.66
N SER A 41 -2.01 8.41 7.87
CA SER A 41 -3.34 8.83 7.41
C SER A 41 -3.36 10.28 6.90
N GLY A 42 -2.94 10.48 5.65
CA GLY A 42 -2.79 11.79 5.02
C GLY A 42 -1.69 11.74 3.96
N VAL A 43 -1.93 12.33 2.78
CA VAL A 43 -1.00 12.19 1.65
C VAL A 43 0.42 12.69 1.95
N ASN A 44 0.59 13.76 2.74
CA ASN A 44 1.89 14.40 2.94
C ASN A 44 2.74 13.76 4.05
N ASP A 45 2.16 12.99 4.96
CA ASP A 45 2.85 12.38 6.10
C ASP A 45 2.48 10.91 6.37
N GLY A 46 1.66 10.32 5.49
CA GLY A 46 1.11 8.98 5.63
C GLY A 46 0.63 8.40 4.31
N SER A 47 -0.36 7.49 4.39
CA SER A 47 -0.99 6.94 3.19
C SER A 47 -2.00 7.90 2.59
N GLU A 48 -2.07 7.94 1.26
CA GLU A 48 -3.09 8.68 0.50
C GLU A 48 -4.47 8.07 0.78
N ILE A 49 -5.41 8.91 1.22
CA ILE A 49 -6.67 8.46 1.81
C ILE A 49 -7.61 7.90 0.74
N HIS A 50 -7.65 8.51 -0.44
CA HIS A 50 -8.50 8.11 -1.53
C HIS A 50 -8.01 6.82 -2.20
N GLU A 51 -6.69 6.63 -2.35
CA GLU A 51 -6.08 5.39 -2.83
C GLU A 51 -6.38 4.24 -1.88
N VAL A 52 -6.25 4.45 -0.57
CA VAL A 52 -6.60 3.43 0.44
C VAL A 52 -8.08 3.07 0.35
N ALA A 53 -8.96 4.07 0.27
CA ALA A 53 -10.40 3.84 0.12
C ALA A 53 -10.72 3.04 -1.15
N SER A 54 -10.08 3.40 -2.27
CA SER A 54 -10.22 2.72 -3.56
C SER A 54 -9.73 1.27 -3.50
N VAL A 55 -8.52 1.03 -2.98
CA VAL A 55 -7.96 -0.32 -2.79
C VAL A 55 -8.90 -1.20 -1.97
N LEU A 56 -9.37 -0.72 -0.82
CA LEU A 56 -10.27 -1.49 0.05
C LEU A 56 -11.63 -1.75 -0.63
N SER A 57 -12.18 -0.75 -1.31
CA SER A 57 -13.44 -0.86 -2.06
C SER A 57 -13.33 -1.92 -3.16
N HIS A 58 -12.29 -1.87 -3.99
CA HIS A 58 -12.13 -2.81 -5.11
C HIS A 58 -11.78 -4.22 -4.66
N ILE A 59 -11.03 -4.41 -3.56
CA ILE A 59 -10.79 -5.74 -3.00
C ILE A 59 -12.13 -6.37 -2.59
N THR A 60 -12.93 -5.64 -1.81
CA THR A 60 -14.22 -6.14 -1.31
C THR A 60 -15.26 -6.32 -2.41
N ARG A 61 -15.29 -5.42 -3.41
CA ARG A 61 -16.15 -5.53 -4.61
C ARG A 61 -15.89 -6.80 -5.40
N ASN A 62 -14.67 -7.33 -5.35
CA ASN A 62 -14.26 -8.55 -6.07
C ASN A 62 -14.33 -9.82 -5.20
N ASN A 63 -15.07 -9.78 -4.09
CA ASN A 63 -15.25 -10.89 -3.14
C ASN A 63 -13.94 -11.40 -2.52
N ALA A 64 -12.99 -10.50 -2.26
CA ALA A 64 -11.78 -10.76 -1.50
C ALA A 64 -11.83 -10.01 -0.16
N THR A 65 -10.99 -10.43 0.80
CA THR A 65 -10.96 -9.87 2.15
C THR A 65 -9.66 -9.06 2.36
N PRO A 66 -9.73 -7.73 2.56
CA PRO A 66 -8.55 -6.92 2.88
C PRO A 66 -8.24 -6.92 4.37
N HIS A 67 -6.98 -7.14 4.76
CA HIS A 67 -6.50 -6.96 6.13
C HIS A 67 -5.41 -5.89 6.17
N CYS A 68 -5.61 -4.85 6.99
CA CYS A 68 -4.70 -3.71 7.05
C CYS A 68 -3.55 -3.95 8.05
N PHE A 69 -2.36 -3.45 7.69
CA PHE A 69 -1.16 -3.48 8.51
C PHE A 69 -0.43 -2.15 8.45
N ALA A 70 0.26 -1.78 9.53
CA ALA A 70 1.11 -0.60 9.56
C ALA A 70 2.27 -0.78 10.56
N PRO A 71 3.46 -0.19 10.33
CA PRO A 71 4.55 -0.28 11.29
C PRO A 71 4.24 0.55 12.54
N ASN A 72 4.62 0.02 13.70
CA ASN A 72 4.49 0.75 14.96
C ASN A 72 5.71 1.66 15.18
N VAL A 73 5.81 2.72 14.38
CA VAL A 73 6.89 3.70 14.41
C VAL A 73 6.32 5.12 14.44
N ASN A 74 7.10 6.10 14.87
CA ASN A 74 6.73 7.50 14.70
C ASN A 74 6.75 7.87 13.21
N GLN A 75 5.85 8.76 12.79
CA GLN A 75 5.98 9.40 11.49
C GLN A 75 7.26 10.23 11.45
N MET A 76 7.88 10.33 10.28
CA MET A 76 9.05 11.19 10.07
C MET A 76 8.73 12.66 10.35
N ASP A 77 7.57 13.11 9.90
CA ASP A 77 7.01 14.44 10.14
C ASP A 77 5.49 14.36 10.32
N VAL A 78 4.90 15.47 10.79
CA VAL A 78 3.46 15.70 10.83
C VAL A 78 3.20 16.93 9.98
N ILE A 79 2.25 16.87 9.07
CA ILE A 79 2.00 17.97 8.12
C ILE A 79 0.59 18.54 8.32
N ASN A 80 0.51 19.86 8.48
CA ASN A 80 -0.75 20.56 8.30
C ASN A 80 -1.10 20.55 6.81
N HIS A 81 -2.07 19.71 6.43
CA HIS A 81 -2.45 19.55 5.02
C HIS A 81 -3.23 20.74 4.45
N LEU A 82 -3.76 21.64 5.30
CA LEU A 82 -4.45 22.85 4.82
C LEU A 82 -3.44 23.91 4.35
N GLU A 83 -2.36 24.07 5.11
CA GLU A 83 -1.32 25.08 4.85
C GLU A 83 -0.11 24.50 4.12
N CYS A 84 -0.04 23.17 3.99
CA CYS A 84 1.09 22.43 3.44
C CYS A 84 2.43 22.72 4.13
N VAL A 85 2.40 22.92 5.46
CA VAL A 85 3.59 23.18 6.29
C VAL A 85 3.78 22.12 7.38
N PRO A 86 5.03 21.89 7.83
CA PRO A 86 5.28 21.02 8.97
C PRO A 86 4.63 21.54 10.26
N ASP A 87 3.96 20.64 10.97
CA ASP A 87 3.51 20.85 12.35
C ASP A 87 4.58 20.31 13.30
N THR A 88 5.41 21.21 13.82
CA THR A 88 6.49 20.86 14.76
C THR A 88 6.02 20.71 16.20
N THR A 89 4.73 20.89 16.49
CA THR A 89 4.17 20.86 17.85
C THR A 89 3.64 19.48 18.24
N HIS A 90 3.45 18.59 17.26
CA HIS A 90 2.90 17.25 17.48
C HIS A 90 3.81 16.15 16.94
N CYS A 91 3.80 15.01 17.63
CA CYS A 91 4.34 13.75 17.14
C CYS A 91 3.21 12.74 16.98
N ARG A 92 3.18 12.01 15.86
CA ARG A 92 2.18 10.98 15.58
C ARG A 92 2.84 9.64 15.28
N ASN A 93 2.09 8.57 15.49
CA ASN A 93 2.54 7.20 15.25
C ASN A 93 1.81 6.61 14.04
N VAL A 94 2.57 5.99 13.14
CA VAL A 94 2.08 5.45 11.87
C VAL A 94 0.96 4.43 12.07
N LEU A 95 1.10 3.49 13.01
CA LEU A 95 0.08 2.48 13.31
C LEU A 95 -1.19 3.11 13.89
N ILE A 96 -1.05 4.07 14.80
CA ILE A 96 -2.19 4.75 15.43
C ILE A 96 -2.99 5.55 14.40
N GLU A 97 -2.31 6.32 13.55
CA GLU A 97 -2.97 7.14 12.54
C GLU A 97 -3.58 6.28 11.42
N SER A 98 -2.89 5.22 10.99
CA SER A 98 -3.44 4.25 10.02
C SER A 98 -4.72 3.55 10.51
N ALA A 99 -4.93 3.46 11.83
CA ALA A 99 -6.14 2.90 12.40
C ALA A 99 -7.41 3.68 12.02
N ARG A 100 -7.27 4.97 11.68
CA ARG A 100 -8.37 5.80 11.18
C ARG A 100 -8.92 5.24 9.87
N LEU A 101 -8.02 4.91 8.94
CA LEU A 101 -8.36 4.35 7.62
C LEU A 101 -8.95 2.94 7.73
N ALA A 102 -8.38 2.12 8.61
CA ALA A 102 -8.81 0.73 8.82
C ALA A 102 -10.00 0.59 9.79
N ARG A 103 -10.60 1.70 10.27
CA ARG A 103 -11.69 1.70 11.26
C ARG A 103 -11.35 0.88 12.52
N GLY A 104 -10.09 0.93 12.94
CA GLY A 104 -9.54 0.17 14.07
C GLY A 104 -9.21 -1.30 13.78
N GLN A 105 -9.45 -1.81 12.58
CA GLN A 105 -9.19 -3.19 12.16
C GLN A 105 -7.86 -3.33 11.43
N LEU A 106 -6.76 -3.15 12.17
CA LEU A 106 -5.41 -3.34 11.64
C LEU A 106 -4.48 -4.00 12.66
N LEU A 107 -3.41 -4.60 12.16
CA LEU A 107 -2.36 -5.21 12.97
C LEU A 107 -1.02 -4.51 12.74
N CYS A 108 -0.09 -4.67 13.68
CA CYS A 108 1.28 -4.22 13.50
C CYS A 108 1.93 -4.98 12.33
N LEU A 109 2.73 -4.28 11.52
CA LEU A 109 3.40 -4.85 10.34
C LEU A 109 4.24 -6.10 10.67
N SER A 110 4.93 -6.10 11.81
CA SER A 110 5.71 -7.23 12.30
C SER A 110 4.88 -8.52 12.51
N LYS A 111 3.55 -8.40 12.66
CA LYS A 111 2.67 -9.59 12.64
C LYS A 111 2.61 -10.21 11.26
N LEU A 112 2.44 -9.42 10.20
CA LEU A 112 2.39 -9.92 8.83
C LEU A 112 3.66 -10.70 8.46
N VAL A 113 4.84 -10.23 8.88
CA VAL A 113 6.13 -10.92 8.66
C VAL A 113 6.08 -12.38 9.09
N THR A 114 5.37 -12.69 10.18
CA THR A 114 5.26 -14.06 10.71
C THR A 114 4.16 -14.91 10.05
N MET A 115 3.34 -14.33 9.18
CA MET A 115 2.12 -14.96 8.65
C MET A 115 1.86 -14.65 7.17
N THR A 116 2.89 -14.28 6.40
CA THR A 116 2.80 -13.97 4.96
C THR A 116 2.16 -15.11 4.16
N SER A 117 2.35 -16.36 4.59
CA SER A 117 1.74 -17.55 3.99
C SER A 117 0.20 -17.54 3.99
N LEU A 118 -0.45 -16.84 4.94
CA LEU A 118 -1.91 -16.76 5.06
C LEU A 118 -2.59 -15.81 4.07
N TYR A 119 -1.80 -15.00 3.35
CA TYR A 119 -2.28 -13.99 2.42
C TYR A 119 -1.95 -14.39 0.98
N ASP A 120 -2.83 -14.05 0.05
CA ASP A 120 -2.70 -14.41 -1.36
C ASP A 120 -2.07 -13.27 -2.18
N ALA A 121 -2.18 -12.03 -1.71
CA ALA A 121 -1.51 -10.86 -2.28
C ALA A 121 -1.19 -9.81 -1.20
N VAL A 122 -0.29 -8.89 -1.52
CA VAL A 122 -0.01 -7.69 -0.73
C VAL A 122 -0.16 -6.44 -1.60
N VAL A 123 -0.75 -5.39 -1.05
CA VAL A 123 -0.96 -4.10 -1.73
C VAL A 123 -0.43 -2.95 -0.87
N PHE A 124 0.30 -2.04 -1.49
CA PHE A 124 0.80 -0.80 -0.89
C PHE A 124 0.15 0.40 -1.60
N PRO A 125 -0.86 1.03 -0.99
CA PRO A 125 -1.30 2.35 -1.38
C PRO A 125 -0.16 3.37 -1.26
N GLY A 126 -0.21 4.44 -2.04
CA GLY A 126 0.79 5.50 -2.04
C GLY A 126 0.63 6.50 -0.90
N GLY A 127 1.01 7.74 -1.21
CA GLY A 127 1.22 8.81 -0.23
C GLY A 127 2.69 8.93 0.18
N PHE A 128 3.10 10.12 0.57
CA PHE A 128 4.48 10.43 0.97
C PHE A 128 4.93 9.64 2.20
N GLY A 129 4.01 9.13 3.03
CA GLY A 129 4.36 8.20 4.10
C GLY A 129 5.09 6.95 3.60
N VAL A 130 4.93 6.55 2.33
CA VAL A 130 5.74 5.46 1.77
C VAL A 130 7.20 5.88 1.62
N ALA A 131 7.45 7.08 1.11
CA ALA A 131 8.78 7.65 0.93
C ALA A 131 9.43 8.15 2.23
N LYS A 132 8.65 8.32 3.31
CA LYS A 132 9.08 8.90 4.60
C LYS A 132 9.10 7.90 5.76
N ASN A 133 8.14 6.99 5.81
CA ASN A 133 7.89 6.09 6.96
C ASN A 133 8.12 4.61 6.62
N LEU A 134 7.83 4.17 5.39
CA LEU A 134 8.16 2.81 4.93
C LEU A 134 9.57 2.72 4.31
N SER A 135 10.13 3.87 3.96
CA SER A 135 11.49 4.08 3.49
C SER A 135 11.92 5.50 3.88
N ASN A 136 13.16 5.87 3.60
CA ASN A 136 13.63 7.25 3.71
C ASN A 136 13.91 7.91 2.34
N PHE A 137 13.25 7.43 1.28
CA PHE A 137 13.38 7.93 -0.10
C PHE A 137 13.22 9.44 -0.22
N ALA A 138 12.28 10.05 0.52
CA ALA A 138 12.04 11.49 0.49
C ALA A 138 13.28 12.33 0.90
N THR A 139 14.21 11.75 1.67
CA THR A 139 15.41 12.45 2.16
C THR A 139 16.73 11.91 1.58
N ARG A 140 16.71 10.69 1.02
CA ARG A 140 17.91 9.98 0.55
C ARG A 140 17.90 9.64 -0.94
N GLY A 141 16.77 9.83 -1.64
CA GLY A 141 16.64 9.53 -3.06
C GLY A 141 17.12 8.11 -3.39
N THR A 142 18.04 7.98 -4.34
CA THR A 142 18.61 6.70 -4.80
C THR A 142 19.59 6.05 -3.82
N GLU A 143 19.86 6.66 -2.67
CA GLU A 143 20.59 6.04 -1.54
C GLU A 143 19.66 5.60 -0.40
N CYS A 144 18.34 5.65 -0.61
CA CYS A 144 17.37 5.27 0.41
C CYS A 144 17.49 3.83 0.94
N THR A 145 16.99 3.64 2.15
CA THR A 145 16.73 2.34 2.73
C THR A 145 15.23 2.15 2.91
N VAL A 146 14.78 0.90 2.80
CA VAL A 146 13.41 0.49 3.06
C VAL A 146 13.36 -0.16 4.44
N LEU A 147 12.27 0.03 5.18
CA LEU A 147 12.08 -0.54 6.50
C LEU A 147 12.26 -2.08 6.46
N PRO A 148 13.00 -2.71 7.38
CA PRO A 148 13.32 -4.15 7.29
C PRO A 148 12.10 -5.08 7.19
N ASP A 149 11.02 -4.77 7.92
CA ASP A 149 9.76 -5.53 7.83
C ASP A 149 9.15 -5.43 6.41
N VAL A 150 9.22 -4.26 5.78
CA VAL A 150 8.72 -4.05 4.40
C VAL A 150 9.57 -4.81 3.39
N VAL A 151 10.90 -4.78 3.52
CA VAL A 151 11.82 -5.58 2.70
C VAL A 151 11.45 -7.07 2.80
N THR A 152 11.30 -7.57 4.03
CA THR A 152 10.96 -8.97 4.29
C THR A 152 9.63 -9.35 3.66
N ILE A 153 8.60 -8.50 3.79
CA ILE A 153 7.29 -8.74 3.18
C ILE A 153 7.40 -8.80 1.65
N ILE A 154 8.05 -7.83 1.01
CA ILE A 154 8.20 -7.83 -0.46
C ILE A 154 8.92 -9.08 -0.92
N GLN A 155 10.03 -9.45 -0.27
CA GLN A 155 10.81 -10.64 -0.61
C GLN A 155 10.04 -11.94 -0.42
N GLU A 156 9.27 -12.09 0.66
CA GLU A 156 8.49 -13.31 0.92
C GLU A 156 7.33 -13.48 -0.06
N PHE A 157 6.63 -12.41 -0.42
CA PHE A 157 5.58 -12.47 -1.45
C PHE A 157 6.18 -12.75 -2.84
N HIS A 158 7.30 -12.11 -3.18
CA HIS A 158 8.02 -12.34 -4.43
C HIS A 158 8.52 -13.79 -4.56
N LYS A 159 9.18 -14.32 -3.53
CA LYS A 159 9.66 -15.71 -3.47
C LYS A 159 8.52 -16.72 -3.59
N ALA A 160 7.37 -16.43 -2.98
CA ALA A 160 6.17 -17.26 -3.07
C ALA A 160 5.38 -17.08 -4.38
N LYS A 161 5.85 -16.22 -5.31
CA LYS A 161 5.16 -15.84 -6.55
C LYS A 161 3.71 -15.38 -6.30
N LYS A 162 3.51 -14.65 -5.21
CA LYS A 162 2.23 -14.03 -4.85
C LYS A 162 2.20 -12.58 -5.35
N PRO A 163 1.08 -12.08 -5.89
CA PRO A 163 0.99 -10.71 -6.39
C PRO A 163 1.37 -9.63 -5.36
N ILE A 164 2.14 -8.64 -5.81
CA ILE A 164 2.49 -7.42 -5.09
C ILE A 164 1.91 -6.23 -5.88
N GLY A 165 0.94 -5.50 -5.32
CA GLY A 165 0.35 -4.30 -5.92
C GLY A 165 0.89 -3.02 -5.30
N LEU A 166 1.26 -2.03 -6.13
CA LEU A 166 1.93 -0.80 -5.70
C LEU A 166 1.27 0.41 -6.37
N CYS A 167 0.70 1.32 -5.59
CA CYS A 167 0.09 2.54 -6.13
C CYS A 167 1.01 3.76 -5.99
N CYS A 168 0.93 4.69 -6.94
CA CYS A 168 1.53 6.02 -6.83
C CYS A 168 3.04 5.96 -6.61
N ILE A 169 3.57 6.46 -5.49
CA ILE A 169 5.01 6.43 -5.19
C ILE A 169 5.48 5.09 -4.61
N ALA A 170 4.57 4.19 -4.22
CA ALA A 170 4.92 2.90 -3.63
C ALA A 170 5.81 1.99 -4.50
N PRO A 171 5.77 2.02 -5.85
CA PRO A 171 6.67 1.24 -6.70
C PRO A 171 8.16 1.46 -6.45
N ILE A 172 8.56 2.60 -5.86
CA ILE A 172 9.95 2.85 -5.41
C ILE A 172 10.44 1.80 -4.40
N LEU A 173 9.54 1.25 -3.59
CA LEU A 173 9.89 0.17 -2.66
C LEU A 173 10.35 -1.08 -3.43
N ALA A 174 9.63 -1.45 -4.48
CA ALA A 174 9.99 -2.60 -5.31
C ALA A 174 11.28 -2.33 -6.10
N ALA A 175 11.44 -1.12 -6.67
CA ALA A 175 12.66 -0.72 -7.36
C ALA A 175 13.90 -0.89 -6.47
N ARG A 176 13.80 -0.56 -5.18
CA ARG A 176 14.89 -0.75 -4.21
C ARG A 176 15.14 -2.21 -3.84
N VAL A 177 14.09 -3.02 -3.72
CA VAL A 177 14.15 -4.36 -3.12
C VAL A 177 14.35 -5.47 -4.14
N LEU A 178 13.86 -5.28 -5.37
CA LEU A 178 13.80 -6.28 -6.44
C LEU A 178 14.54 -5.74 -7.68
N PRO A 179 15.84 -6.06 -7.86
CA PRO A 179 16.59 -5.65 -9.05
C PRO A 179 15.93 -6.16 -10.34
N GLY A 180 15.85 -5.30 -11.36
CA GLY A 180 15.27 -5.64 -12.66
C GLY A 180 13.75 -5.70 -12.70
N VAL A 181 13.05 -5.33 -11.62
CA VAL A 181 11.58 -5.29 -11.60
C VAL A 181 11.06 -4.28 -12.61
N THR A 182 10.01 -4.65 -13.34
CA THR A 182 9.27 -3.74 -14.21
C THR A 182 8.13 -3.09 -13.44
N ILE A 183 8.08 -1.76 -13.45
CA ILE A 183 7.07 -0.96 -12.74
C ILE A 183 6.64 0.25 -13.57
N THR A 184 5.58 0.92 -13.17
CA THR A 184 5.25 2.27 -13.60
C THR A 184 5.14 3.21 -12.41
N LEU A 185 5.50 4.47 -12.63
CA LEU A 185 5.29 5.60 -11.72
C LEU A 185 4.48 6.72 -12.40
N GLY A 186 3.91 6.44 -13.59
CA GLY A 186 3.31 7.45 -14.47
C GLY A 186 4.04 7.56 -15.79
N THR A 187 4.12 8.78 -16.32
CA THR A 187 4.87 9.12 -17.53
C THR A 187 5.91 10.19 -17.25
N ASP A 188 7.00 10.18 -18.02
CA ASP A 188 8.06 11.19 -18.00
C ASP A 188 7.77 12.37 -18.96
N SER A 189 6.52 12.56 -19.36
CA SER A 189 6.10 13.62 -20.30
C SER A 189 6.48 15.03 -19.83
N CYS A 190 6.61 15.95 -20.80
CA CYS A 190 6.93 17.36 -20.54
C CYS A 190 5.79 18.14 -19.86
N GLU A 191 4.62 17.53 -19.63
CA GLU A 191 3.48 18.16 -18.95
C GLU A 191 3.69 18.20 -17.42
N GLU A 192 4.61 19.07 -16.98
CA GLU A 192 5.03 19.21 -15.57
C GLU A 192 3.87 19.35 -14.60
N ASP A 193 2.86 20.14 -14.96
CA ASP A 193 1.68 20.39 -14.12
C ASP A 193 0.86 19.11 -13.85
N LYS A 194 0.92 18.14 -14.77
CA LYS A 194 0.20 16.87 -14.66
C LYS A 194 1.02 15.81 -13.92
N TRP A 195 2.34 15.82 -14.09
CA TRP A 195 3.26 14.82 -13.55
C TRP A 195 4.38 15.45 -12.71
N PRO A 196 4.03 16.10 -11.58
CA PRO A 196 5.00 16.87 -10.79
C PRO A 196 6.07 16.02 -10.10
N TYR A 197 5.86 14.70 -10.03
CA TYR A 197 6.75 13.76 -9.35
C TYR A 197 7.53 12.85 -10.31
N ARG A 198 7.58 13.19 -11.61
CA ARG A 198 8.24 12.36 -12.64
C ARG A 198 9.72 12.09 -12.40
N ASP A 199 10.42 12.90 -11.61
CA ASP A 199 11.82 12.63 -11.25
C ASP A 199 11.99 11.32 -10.46
N ALA A 200 10.92 10.82 -9.83
CA ALA A 200 10.91 9.48 -9.23
C ALA A 200 11.15 8.36 -10.27
N ILE A 201 10.80 8.58 -11.55
CA ILE A 201 11.06 7.63 -12.64
C ILE A 201 12.57 7.44 -12.82
N LYS A 202 13.32 8.55 -12.93
CA LYS A 202 14.79 8.50 -13.06
C LYS A 202 15.43 7.81 -11.86
N ALA A 203 14.98 8.16 -10.65
CA ALA A 203 15.47 7.53 -9.43
C ALA A 203 15.20 6.02 -9.41
N ALA A 204 14.02 5.57 -9.87
CA ALA A 204 13.70 4.15 -9.97
C ALA A 204 14.61 3.41 -10.97
N VAL A 205 14.89 4.02 -12.12
CA VAL A 205 15.83 3.46 -13.11
C VAL A 205 17.25 3.36 -12.53
N GLU A 206 17.72 4.39 -11.82
CA GLU A 206 19.03 4.36 -11.15
C GLU A 206 19.12 3.28 -10.06
N MET A 207 18.00 2.96 -9.39
CA MET A 207 17.91 1.85 -8.44
C MET A 207 17.82 0.47 -9.12
N GLY A 208 17.77 0.41 -10.45
CA GLY A 208 17.80 -0.83 -11.23
C GLY A 208 16.43 -1.37 -11.64
N ALA A 209 15.37 -0.57 -11.55
CA ALA A 209 14.06 -0.93 -12.10
C ALA A 209 13.97 -0.61 -13.59
N ILE A 210 13.10 -1.35 -14.29
CA ILE A 210 12.67 -1.01 -15.65
C ILE A 210 11.36 -0.24 -15.49
N VAL A 211 11.32 1.04 -15.92
CA VAL A 211 10.12 1.86 -15.77
C VAL A 211 9.38 1.97 -17.09
N GLU A 212 8.10 1.58 -17.08
CA GLU A 212 7.17 1.77 -18.19
C GLU A 212 6.34 3.03 -18.00
N ASN A 213 6.27 3.86 -19.04
CA ASN A 213 5.32 4.96 -19.06
C ASN A 213 3.89 4.42 -19.16
N ARG A 214 3.03 4.86 -18.24
CA ARG A 214 1.61 4.51 -18.19
C ARG A 214 0.78 5.74 -17.84
N GLU A 215 -0.37 5.86 -18.48
CA GLU A 215 -1.37 6.88 -18.14
C GLU A 215 -2.09 6.51 -16.82
N VAL A 216 -2.81 7.48 -16.24
CA VAL A 216 -3.46 7.34 -14.92
C VAL A 216 -4.42 6.14 -14.82
N ASN A 217 -5.05 5.76 -15.92
CA ASN A 217 -6.02 4.66 -16.01
C ASN A 217 -5.38 3.32 -16.42
N GLU A 218 -4.06 3.23 -16.47
CA GLU A 218 -3.33 2.03 -16.87
C GLU A 218 -2.63 1.36 -15.68
N THR A 219 -2.22 0.11 -15.90
CA THR A 219 -1.50 -0.71 -14.92
C THR A 219 -0.35 -1.42 -15.63
N SER A 220 0.85 -1.39 -15.05
CA SER A 220 1.97 -2.23 -15.46
C SER A 220 1.93 -3.55 -14.70
N PHE A 221 2.23 -4.66 -15.38
CA PHE A 221 2.32 -5.99 -14.78
C PHE A 221 3.61 -6.69 -15.20
N ASP A 222 4.52 -6.80 -14.24
CA ASP A 222 5.70 -7.65 -14.34
C ASP A 222 5.32 -9.09 -13.96
N ARG A 223 5.17 -9.93 -14.98
CA ARG A 223 4.82 -11.35 -14.82
C ARG A 223 5.93 -12.15 -14.15
N GLU A 224 7.19 -11.82 -14.38
CA GLU A 224 8.31 -12.60 -13.82
C GLU A 224 8.41 -12.39 -12.31
N ASN A 225 8.22 -11.15 -11.87
CA ASN A 225 8.30 -10.76 -10.47
C ASN A 225 6.95 -10.76 -9.74
N MET A 226 5.83 -10.99 -10.45
CA MET A 226 4.47 -10.91 -9.90
C MET A 226 4.15 -9.52 -9.31
N VAL A 227 4.66 -8.47 -9.94
CA VAL A 227 4.54 -7.08 -9.48
C VAL A 227 3.57 -6.31 -10.37
N PHE A 228 2.62 -5.62 -9.75
CA PHE A 228 1.66 -4.75 -10.38
C PHE A 228 1.88 -3.33 -9.88
N SER A 229 1.77 -2.36 -10.77
CA SER A 229 1.84 -0.95 -10.38
C SER A 229 0.91 -0.07 -11.21
N THR A 230 0.39 0.98 -10.59
CA THR A 230 -0.46 1.99 -11.25
C THR A 230 -0.08 3.40 -10.77
N PRO A 231 -0.13 4.43 -11.63
CA PRO A 231 0.35 5.76 -11.27
C PRO A 231 -0.46 6.48 -10.21
N ALA A 232 -1.79 6.29 -10.15
CA ALA A 232 -2.68 6.99 -9.22
C ALA A 232 -2.33 8.50 -9.10
N TYR A 233 -2.17 9.04 -7.89
CA TYR A 233 -1.92 10.49 -7.69
C TYR A 233 -0.51 10.97 -8.04
N MET A 234 0.34 10.12 -8.64
CA MET A 234 1.50 10.64 -9.40
C MET A 234 1.02 11.57 -10.52
N TYR A 235 -0.21 11.35 -11.01
CA TYR A 235 -0.95 12.26 -11.87
C TYR A 235 -1.73 13.29 -11.05
N ALA A 236 -1.19 14.50 -10.90
CA ALA A 236 -1.76 15.54 -10.04
C ALA A 236 -3.07 16.14 -10.57
N ALA A 237 -3.31 16.06 -11.89
CA ALA A 237 -4.55 16.51 -12.51
C ALA A 237 -5.68 15.46 -12.47
N GLY A 238 -5.43 14.31 -11.82
CA GLY A 238 -6.38 13.20 -11.75
C GLY A 238 -7.63 13.54 -10.96
N LYS A 239 -8.79 13.28 -11.56
CA LYS A 239 -10.07 13.33 -10.84
C LYS A 239 -10.21 12.09 -9.95
N TYR A 240 -10.93 12.23 -8.84
CA TYR A 240 -11.16 11.14 -7.90
C TYR A 240 -11.58 9.81 -8.54
N HIS A 241 -12.45 9.83 -9.55
CA HIS A 241 -12.90 8.61 -10.23
C HIS A 241 -11.85 8.03 -11.18
N GLU A 242 -11.03 8.86 -11.84
CA GLU A 242 -9.97 8.39 -12.72
C GLU A 242 -8.91 7.61 -11.92
N ILE A 243 -8.60 8.11 -10.73
CA ILE A 243 -7.71 7.44 -9.78
C ILE A 243 -8.32 6.15 -9.26
N ASP A 244 -9.62 6.17 -8.91
CA ASP A 244 -10.34 4.98 -8.46
C ASP A 244 -10.40 3.89 -9.54
N ASP A 245 -10.65 4.27 -10.79
CA ASP A 245 -10.73 3.36 -11.92
C ASP A 245 -9.38 2.69 -12.20
N GLY A 246 -8.28 3.45 -12.20
CA GLY A 246 -6.93 2.91 -12.40
C GLY A 246 -6.53 1.90 -11.31
N ILE A 247 -6.79 2.23 -10.04
CA ILE A 247 -6.58 1.30 -8.91
C ILE A 247 -7.49 0.08 -9.02
N GLY A 248 -8.75 0.28 -9.43
CA GLY A 248 -9.71 -0.80 -9.62
C GLY A 248 -9.26 -1.82 -10.68
N ILE A 249 -8.69 -1.35 -11.79
CA ILE A 249 -8.10 -2.20 -12.83
C ILE A 249 -6.97 -3.06 -12.23
N MET A 250 -6.04 -2.45 -11.51
CA MET A 250 -4.93 -3.17 -10.87
C MET A 250 -5.43 -4.25 -9.90
N ILE A 251 -6.35 -3.90 -9.00
CA ILE A 251 -6.89 -4.84 -8.00
C ILE A 251 -7.66 -5.98 -8.65
N LYS A 252 -8.50 -5.67 -9.65
CA LYS A 252 -9.23 -6.70 -10.41
C LYS A 252 -8.25 -7.67 -11.07
N TYR A 253 -7.19 -7.16 -11.69
CA TYR A 253 -6.20 -7.99 -12.36
C TYR A 253 -5.44 -8.90 -11.38
N ILE A 254 -5.01 -8.37 -10.24
CA ILE A 254 -4.39 -9.16 -9.15
C ILE A 254 -5.28 -10.34 -8.74
N LEU A 255 -6.57 -10.09 -8.52
CA LEU A 255 -7.52 -11.11 -8.06
C LEU A 255 -7.87 -12.13 -9.14
N GLU A 256 -7.87 -11.73 -10.42
CA GLU A 256 -8.00 -12.66 -11.54
C GLU A 256 -6.80 -13.61 -11.61
N ILE A 257 -5.58 -13.12 -11.41
CA ILE A 257 -4.36 -13.94 -11.41
C ILE A 257 -4.39 -14.97 -10.27
N ILE A 258 -4.80 -14.58 -9.06
CA ILE A 258 -4.97 -15.52 -7.93
C ILE A 258 -5.95 -16.65 -8.30
N LYS A 259 -7.13 -16.30 -8.82
CA LYS A 259 -8.16 -17.28 -9.21
C LYS A 259 -7.71 -18.24 -10.30
N HIS A 260 -6.82 -17.81 -11.20
CA HIS A 260 -6.28 -18.68 -12.26
C HIS A 260 -5.22 -19.64 -11.74
N SER A 261 -4.41 -19.21 -10.76
CA SER A 261 -3.41 -20.07 -10.11
C SER A 261 -4.07 -21.21 -9.33
N ASP A 262 -5.14 -20.92 -8.59
CA ASP A 262 -5.88 -21.93 -7.79
C ASP A 262 -6.56 -23.01 -8.65
N LYS A 263 -6.86 -22.72 -9.93
CA LYS A 263 -7.44 -23.70 -10.87
C LYS A 263 -6.42 -24.65 -11.47
N LYS A 264 -5.12 -24.34 -11.36
CA LYS A 264 -4.03 -25.14 -11.94
C LYS A 264 -3.34 -26.03 -10.90
N SER A 265 -3.55 -25.78 -9.60
CA SER A 265 -3.11 -26.60 -8.46
C SER A 265 -4.10 -27.72 -8.16
#